data_AF-A0A496XG68-F1
#
_entry.id   AF-A0A496XG68-F1
#
_cell.length_a   1.000
_cell.length_b   1.000
_cell.length_c   1.000
_cell.angle_alpha   90.00
_cell.angle_beta   90.00
_cell.angle_gamma   90.00
#
_symmetry.space_group_name_H-M   'P 1'
#
loop_
_entity.id
_entity.type
_entity.pdbx_description
1 polymer ?
#
loop_
_entity_poly.entity_id
_entity_poly.type
_entity_poly.pdbx_seq_one_letter_code
_entity_poly.pdbx_strand_id
1 'polypeptide(L)'
;MQNGFGAPSLDFIGCHVGHFFAIETKAAGKKPTDRQRITMGEMARCGGKIFVIDGTGKTCTYAELEAWILATGDLVYGDYEEDESSSIAQTPDDSITVD
;
A
#
# COMPACT_ATOMS: atom_id res chain seq x y z
N MET A 1 -32.49 12.90 7.49
CA MET A 1 -31.25 12.11 7.62
C MET A 1 -30.98 11.44 6.29
N GLN A 2 -29.74 11.46 5.80
CA GLN A 2 -29.34 10.80 4.56
C GLN A 2 -28.93 9.36 4.89
N ASN A 3 -29.89 8.42 4.79
CA ASN A 3 -29.74 7.06 5.28
C ASN A 3 -29.19 6.15 4.18
N GLY A 4 -27.96 6.38 3.70
CA GLY A 4 -27.33 5.53 2.69
C GLY A 4 -27.37 4.06 3.11
N PHE A 5 -28.08 3.22 2.34
CA PHE A 5 -28.30 1.78 2.58
C PHE A 5 -27.07 0.91 2.27
N GLY A 6 -25.87 1.49 2.25
CA GLY A 6 -24.63 0.75 2.06
C GLY A 6 -24.22 0.00 3.33
N ALA A 7 -23.54 -1.12 3.15
CA ALA A 7 -22.84 -1.77 4.26
C ALA A 7 -21.90 -0.74 4.92
N PRO A 8 -21.76 -0.75 6.26
CA PRO A 8 -20.80 0.12 6.95
C PRO A 8 -19.39 -0.05 6.38
N SER A 9 -18.65 1.05 6.25
CA SER A 9 -17.26 1.09 5.79
C SER A 9 -16.42 1.98 6.71
N LEU A 10 -15.09 1.90 6.56
CA LEU A 10 -14.13 2.86 7.11
C LEU A 10 -13.90 4.02 6.11
N ASP A 11 -13.16 5.03 6.54
CA ASP A 11 -12.93 6.27 5.77
C ASP A 11 -12.21 6.03 4.43
N PHE A 12 -11.23 5.12 4.42
CA PHE A 12 -10.51 4.73 3.21
C PHE A 12 -10.47 3.22 3.04
N ILE A 13 -10.61 2.79 1.79
CA ILE A 13 -10.40 1.42 1.36
C ILE A 13 -9.39 1.45 0.22
N GLY A 14 -8.46 0.51 0.23
CA GLY A 14 -7.49 0.36 -0.83
C GLY A 14 -7.15 -1.10 -1.10
N CYS A 15 -6.44 -1.30 -2.22
CA CYS A 15 -5.83 -2.55 -2.59
C CYS A 15 -4.42 -2.26 -3.08
N HIS A 16 -3.43 -2.98 -2.57
CA HIS A 16 -2.05 -2.89 -3.02
C HIS A 16 -1.58 -4.29 -3.39
N VAL A 17 -1.22 -4.49 -4.65
CA VAL A 17 -0.71 -5.77 -5.16
C VAL A 17 -1.63 -6.96 -4.80
N GLY A 18 -2.94 -6.77 -4.96
CA GLY A 18 -3.95 -7.78 -4.61
C GLY A 18 -4.28 -7.90 -3.12
N HIS A 19 -3.58 -7.19 -2.23
CA HIS A 19 -3.87 -7.17 -0.80
C HIS A 19 -4.84 -6.03 -0.45
N PHE A 20 -5.98 -6.40 0.12
CA PHE A 20 -6.97 -5.44 0.62
C PHE A 20 -6.53 -4.80 1.94
N PHE A 21 -6.73 -3.49 2.06
CA PHE A 21 -6.55 -2.76 3.30
C PHE A 21 -7.62 -1.67 3.49
N ALA A 22 -7.81 -1.24 4.73
CA ALA A 22 -8.70 -0.13 5.06
C ALA A 22 -8.13 0.74 6.20
N ILE A 23 -8.52 2.01 6.20
CA ILE A 23 -8.05 3.02 7.16
C ILE A 23 -9.25 3.71 7.79
N GLU A 24 -9.28 3.75 9.11
CA GLU A 24 -10.16 4.62 9.90
C GLU A 24 -9.32 5.78 10.45
N THR A 25 -9.71 7.01 10.12
CA THR A 25 -9.05 8.22 10.60
C THR A 25 -9.76 8.77 11.83
N LYS A 26 -8.98 9.14 12.84
CA LYS A 26 -9.51 9.75 14.06
C LYS A 26 -8.85 11.10 14.30
N ALA A 27 -9.55 11.99 14.99
CA ALA A 27 -8.88 13.09 15.65
C ALA A 27 -7.92 12.55 16.72
N ALA A 28 -6.86 13.30 17.02
CA ALA A 28 -5.81 12.91 17.96
C ALA A 28 -6.35 12.31 19.27
N GLY A 29 -5.96 11.07 19.57
CA GLY A 29 -6.33 10.34 20.78
C GLY A 29 -7.77 9.84 20.84
N LYS A 30 -8.59 10.04 19.79
CA LYS A 30 -9.93 9.45 19.71
C LYS A 30 -9.83 7.99 19.27
N LYS A 31 -10.80 7.20 19.72
CA LYS A 31 -10.91 5.77 19.40
C LYS A 31 -12.06 5.55 18.42
N PRO A 32 -12.03 4.46 17.63
CA PRO A 32 -13.19 4.03 16.85
C PRO A 32 -14.43 3.81 17.75
N THR A 33 -15.62 3.93 17.18
CA THR A 33 -16.89 3.56 17.83
C THR A 33 -17.08 2.04 17.84
N ASP A 34 -18.06 1.51 18.59
CA ASP A 34 -18.37 0.07 18.58
C ASP A 34 -18.75 -0.45 17.20
N ARG A 35 -19.57 0.32 16.46
CA ARG A 35 -19.95 -0.02 15.09
C ARG A 35 -18.71 -0.13 14.19
N GLN A 36 -17.80 0.83 14.29
CA GLN A 36 -16.55 0.81 13.52
C GLN A 36 -15.66 -0.37 13.93
N ARG A 37 -15.55 -0.68 15.23
CA ARG A 37 -14.84 -1.89 15.70
C ARG A 37 -15.40 -3.18 15.10
N ILE A 38 -16.72 -3.28 14.99
CA ILE A 38 -17.38 -4.44 14.36
C ILE A 38 -16.98 -4.52 12.89
N THR A 39 -17.12 -3.42 12.14
CA THR A 39 -16.72 -3.34 10.73
C THR A 39 -15.25 -3.66 10.51
N MET A 40 -14.35 -3.13 11.34
CA MET A 40 -12.92 -3.46 11.33
C MET A 40 -12.69 -4.95 11.55
N GLY A 41 -13.41 -5.57 12.50
CA GLY A 41 -13.32 -6.99 12.79
C GLY A 41 -13.79 -7.86 11.62
N GLU A 42 -14.87 -7.46 10.94
CA GLU A 42 -15.35 -8.14 9.74
C GLU A 42 -14.34 -8.05 8.59
N MET A 43 -13.84 -6.85 8.29
CA MET A 43 -12.83 -6.64 7.25
C MET A 43 -11.52 -7.42 7.54
N ALA A 44 -11.06 -7.41 8.79
CA ALA A 44 -9.88 -8.16 9.20
C ALA A 44 -10.06 -9.68 9.08
N ARG A 45 -11.24 -10.20 9.44
CA ARG A 45 -11.57 -11.63 9.28
C ARG A 45 -11.60 -12.07 7.81
N CYS A 46 -11.90 -11.16 6.89
CA CYS A 46 -11.83 -11.41 5.45
C CYS A 46 -10.40 -11.26 4.86
N GLY A 47 -9.37 -11.10 5.71
CA GLY A 47 -7.97 -10.99 5.28
C GLY A 47 -7.47 -9.56 5.06
N GLY A 48 -8.28 -8.55 5.41
CA GLY A 48 -7.90 -7.16 5.26
C GLY A 48 -6.93 -6.65 6.32
N LYS A 49 -5.93 -5.86 5.90
CA LYS A 49 -5.11 -5.10 6.83
C LYS A 49 -5.82 -3.81 7.24
N ILE A 50 -5.98 -3.59 8.54
CA ILE A 50 -6.72 -2.42 9.07
C ILE A 50 -5.77 -1.49 9.81
N PHE A 51 -5.88 -0.20 9.52
CA PHE A 51 -5.10 0.86 10.16
C PHE A 51 -6.01 1.88 10.83
N VAL A 52 -5.63 2.35 12.03
CA VAL A 52 -6.30 3.47 12.71
C VAL A 52 -5.31 4.61 12.90
N ILE A 53 -5.43 5.64 12.08
CA ILE A 53 -4.48 6.75 12.05
C ILE A 53 -5.11 7.97 12.72
N ASP A 54 -4.49 8.44 13.80
CA ASP A 54 -4.98 9.56 14.59
C ASP A 54 -4.04 10.79 14.62
N GLY A 55 -2.92 10.70 13.88
CA GLY A 55 -1.88 11.74 13.85
C GLY A 55 -1.05 11.89 15.13
N THR A 56 -1.30 11.09 16.17
CA THR A 56 -0.50 11.10 17.42
C THR A 56 0.59 10.03 17.44
N GLY A 57 0.46 9.02 16.58
CA GLY A 57 1.35 7.86 16.55
C GLY A 57 1.12 6.85 17.68
N LYS A 58 0.06 7.01 18.50
CA LYS A 58 -0.24 6.08 19.61
C LYS A 58 -1.00 4.82 19.19
N THR A 59 -1.76 4.88 18.10
CA THR A 59 -2.55 3.73 17.60
C THR A 59 -1.90 3.06 16.40
N CYS A 60 -1.62 3.84 15.37
CA CYS A 60 -0.91 3.45 14.18
C CYS A 60 -0.24 4.71 13.60
N THR A 61 0.95 4.54 13.05
CA THR A 61 1.71 5.57 12.35
C THR A 61 1.57 5.42 10.85
N TYR A 62 1.85 6.49 10.10
CA TYR A 62 2.00 6.38 8.65
C TYR A 62 3.15 5.44 8.26
N ALA A 63 4.20 5.33 9.09
CA ALA A 63 5.32 4.43 8.87
C ALA A 63 4.90 2.95 8.86
N GLU A 64 3.92 2.56 9.69
CA GLU A 64 3.40 1.17 9.67
C GLU A 64 2.60 0.86 8.41
N LEU A 65 1.85 1.85 7.88
CA LEU A 65 1.17 1.72 6.59
C LEU A 65 2.20 1.61 5.46
N GLU A 66 3.19 2.50 5.44
CA GLU A 66 4.28 2.50 4.44
C GLU A 66 5.07 1.20 4.46
N ALA A 67 5.49 0.73 5.64
CA ALA A 67 6.21 -0.53 5.78
C ALA A 67 5.38 -1.72 5.29
N TRP A 68 4.06 -1.72 5.53
CA TRP A 68 3.18 -2.76 5.02
C TRP A 68 3.05 -2.72 3.48
N ILE A 69 2.95 -1.53 2.90
CA ILE A 69 2.94 -1.35 1.43
C ILE A 69 4.23 -1.89 0.82
N LEU A 70 5.39 -1.49 1.35
CA LEU A 70 6.70 -1.96 0.85
C LEU A 70 6.83 -3.49 0.95
N ALA A 71 6.52 -4.05 2.12
CA ALA A 71 6.61 -5.49 2.34
C ALA A 71 5.66 -6.30 1.43
N THR A 72 4.51 -5.76 1.05
CA THR A 72 3.58 -6.44 0.14
C THR A 72 3.94 -6.25 -1.33
N GLY A 73 4.64 -5.17 -1.68
CA GLY A 73 5.23 -4.97 -3.01
C GLY A 73 6.42 -5.90 -3.29
N ASP A 74 7.34 -6.04 -2.33
CA ASP A 74 8.54 -6.85 -2.48
C ASP A 74 8.22 -8.34 -2.67
N LEU A 75 7.15 -8.85 -2.06
CA LEU A 75 6.70 -10.24 -2.23
C LEU A 75 6.27 -10.60 -3.66
N VAL A 76 6.05 -9.61 -4.54
CA VAL A 76 5.58 -9.84 -5.91
C VAL A 76 6.61 -9.44 -6.97
N TYR A 77 7.54 -8.54 -6.65
CA TYR A 77 8.55 -8.03 -7.59
C TYR A 77 10.01 -8.35 -7.22
N GLY A 78 10.26 -9.06 -6.11
CA GLY A 78 11.61 -9.29 -5.57
C GLY A 78 12.52 -10.28 -6.31
N ASP A 79 12.08 -10.91 -7.41
CA ASP A 79 12.83 -11.99 -8.08
C ASP A 79 13.36 -11.64 -9.49
N TYR A 80 13.25 -10.38 -9.95
CA TYR A 80 13.95 -9.96 -11.17
C TYR A 80 15.38 -9.56 -10.81
N GLU A 81 16.31 -10.50 -10.86
CA GLU A 81 17.72 -10.15 -11.01
C GLU A 81 17.91 -9.53 -12.41
N GLU A 82 18.36 -8.28 -12.47
CA GLU A 82 18.89 -7.72 -13.69
C GLU A 82 20.15 -8.51 -14.05
N ASP A 83 20.02 -9.42 -15.02
CA ASP A 83 21.15 -10.05 -15.67
C ASP A 83 21.88 -8.96 -16.47
N GLU A 84 22.79 -8.24 -15.80
CA GLU A 84 23.76 -7.28 -16.34
C GLU A 84 24.80 -8.01 -17.23
N SER A 85 24.33 -8.79 -18.20
CA SER A 85 25.18 -9.52 -19.16
C SER A 85 24.74 -9.41 -20.62
N SER A 86 23.73 -8.58 -20.96
CA SER A 86 23.44 -8.25 -22.37
C SER A 86 24.19 -7.00 -22.82
N SER A 87 25.48 -7.18 -23.10
CA SER A 87 26.29 -6.22 -23.85
C SER A 87 25.69 -6.03 -25.25
N ILE A 88 24.91 -4.96 -25.47
CA ILE A 88 24.56 -4.48 -26.81
C ILE A 88 25.39 -3.25 -27.12
N ALA A 89 26.41 -3.51 -27.94
CA ALA A 89 27.07 -2.66 -28.92
C ALA A 89 27.64 -1.30 -28.47
N GLN A 90 28.98 -1.27 -28.38
CA GLN A 90 29.79 -0.11 -28.70
C GLN A 90 29.28 0.55 -29.99
N THR A 91 29.07 1.87 -29.96
CA THR A 91 28.95 2.68 -31.16
C THR A 91 30.29 2.64 -31.90
N PRO A 92 30.36 2.31 -33.20
CA PRO A 92 31.57 2.59 -33.97
C PRO A 92 31.68 4.10 -34.18
N ASP A 93 32.77 4.63 -33.63
CA ASP A 93 33.33 5.96 -33.87
C ASP A 93 33.70 6.14 -35.34
N ASP A 94 33.53 7.38 -35.81
CA ASP A 94 33.76 7.85 -37.17
C ASP A 94 35.23 7.69 -37.58
N SER A 95 35.52 6.86 -38.58
CA SER A 95 36.66 7.08 -39.48
C SER A 95 36.56 6.25 -40.76
N ILE A 96 35.98 6.84 -41.80
CA ILE A 96 36.34 6.51 -43.18
C ILE A 96 37.09 7.71 -43.75
N THR A 97 38.41 7.57 -43.78
CA THR A 97 39.28 8.22 -44.77
C THR A 97 39.21 7.40 -46.04
N VAL A 98 38.95 8.02 -47.18
CA VAL A 98 39.27 7.47 -48.51
C VAL A 98 39.91 8.57 -49.34
N ASP A 99 40.98 8.15 -50.01
CA ASP A 99 41.99 8.91 -50.75
C ASP A 99 41.47 9.59 -52.03
#